data_AF-A0AAE4B0M2-F1
#
_entry.id   AF-A0AAE4B0M2-F1
#
_cell.length_a   1.000
_cell.length_b   1.000
_cell.length_c   1.000
_cell.angle_alpha   90.00
_cell.angle_beta   90.00
_cell.angle_gamma   90.00
#
_symmetry.space_group_name_H-M   'P 1'
#
loop_
_entity.id
_entity.type
_entity.pdbx_description
1 polymer ?
#
loop_
_entity_poly.entity_id
_entity_poly.type
_entity_poly.pdbx_seq_one_letter_code
_entity_poly.pdbx_strand_id
1 'polypeptide(L)' 'MFTTAGGSWCVRLAPDAVTVTTGEPDADATVSGDPVDVLLWLWRRGGAGNLSTTGDAALIAVLHDLMAKPTL' A
#
# COMPACT_ATOMS: atom_id res chain seq x y z
N MET A 1 4.29 3.80 -1.46
CA MET A 1 4.02 4.60 -0.24
C MET A 1 2.54 4.59 0.06
N PHE A 2 2.18 4.62 1.34
CA PHE A 2 0.84 4.84 1.85
C PHE A 2 0.82 6.18 2.59
N THR A 3 -0.13 7.04 2.28
CA THR A 3 -0.32 8.31 2.99
C THR A 3 -1.75 8.47 3.44
N THR A 4 -1.92 8.80 4.70
CA THR A 4 -3.21 9.07 5.34
C THR A 4 -3.11 10.36 6.15
N ALA A 5 -4.23 10.86 6.66
CA ALA A 5 -4.24 12.05 7.53
C ALA A 5 -3.37 11.90 8.81
N GLY A 6 -3.07 10.67 9.24
CA GLY A 6 -2.33 10.38 10.47
C GLY A 6 -0.89 9.94 10.28
N GLY A 7 -0.40 9.80 9.04
CA GLY A 7 0.98 9.37 8.79
C GLY A 7 1.23 8.83 7.39
N SER A 8 2.51 8.62 7.13
CA SER A 8 3.03 8.06 5.88
C SER A 8 3.91 6.84 6.16
N TRP A 9 3.76 5.81 5.32
CA TRP A 9 4.54 4.58 5.38
C TRP A 9 5.06 4.22 4.00
N CYS A 10 6.31 3.80 3.90
CA CYS A 10 6.86 3.22 2.70
C CYS A 10 6.98 1.71 2.84
N VAL A 11 6.50 1.01 1.82
CA VAL A 11 6.62 -0.43 1.70
C VAL A 11 7.56 -0.68 0.53
N ARG A 12 8.68 -1.34 0.81
CA ARG A 12 9.62 -1.78 -0.20
C ARG A 12 9.55 -3.30 -0.32
N LEU A 13 9.24 -3.75 -1.53
CA LEU A 13 9.18 -5.16 -1.90
C LEU A 13 10.55 -5.59 -2.44
N ALA A 14 11.15 -6.58 -1.82
CA ALA A 14 12.32 -7.29 -2.30
C ALA A 14 11.95 -8.77 -2.56
N PRO A 15 12.71 -9.51 -3.39
CA PRO A 15 12.39 -10.90 -3.70
C PRO A 15 12.25 -11.82 -2.48
N ASP A 16 12.94 -11.51 -1.41
CA ASP A 16 13.06 -12.30 -0.18
C ASP A 16 12.42 -11.63 1.04
N ALA A 17 12.07 -10.35 0.96
CA ALA A 17 11.59 -9.59 2.11
C ALA A 17 10.64 -8.45 1.74
N VAL A 18 9.77 -8.10 2.68
CA VAL A 18 8.98 -6.85 2.66
C VAL A 18 9.44 -5.99 3.83
N THR A 19 9.94 -4.79 3.54
CA THR A 19 10.34 -3.83 4.59
C THR A 19 9.36 -2.67 4.64
N VAL A 20 8.92 -2.30 5.85
CA VAL A 20 8.04 -1.15 6.09
C VAL A 20 8.80 -0.11 6.90
N THR A 21 8.81 1.13 6.42
CA THR A 21 9.40 2.28 7.13
C THR A 21 8.35 3.38 7.28
N THR A 22 8.48 4.19 8.34
CA THR A 22 7.64 5.39 8.55
C THR A 22 8.31 6.61 7.93
N GLY A 23 7.51 7.53 7.39
CA GLY A 23 7.96 8.77 6.78
C GLY A 23 7.64 8.87 5.28
N GLU A 24 8.10 9.94 4.65
CA GLU A 24 7.93 10.22 3.20
C GLU A 24 9.25 10.04 2.44
N PRO A 25 9.67 8.79 2.16
CA PRO A 25 10.71 8.58 1.17
C PRO A 25 10.13 8.73 -0.24
N ASP A 26 10.99 9.02 -1.21
CA ASP A 26 10.64 8.98 -2.63
C ASP A 26 10.21 7.54 -3.00
N ALA A 27 9.05 7.39 -3.63
CA ALA A 27 8.41 6.09 -3.86
C ALA A 27 7.84 5.99 -5.27
N ASP A 28 8.04 4.84 -5.91
CA ASP A 28 7.62 4.58 -7.30
C ASP A 28 6.11 4.58 -7.50
N ALA A 29 5.35 4.36 -6.41
CA ALA A 29 3.90 4.43 -6.40
C ALA A 29 3.39 4.89 -5.03
N THR A 30 2.27 5.61 -5.00
CA THR A 30 1.61 6.07 -3.79
C THR A 30 0.12 5.72 -3.79
N VAL A 31 -0.36 5.22 -2.65
CA VAL A 31 -1.78 5.03 -2.35
C VAL A 31 -2.13 5.98 -1.22
N SER A 32 -3.18 6.78 -1.39
CA SER A 32 -3.63 7.72 -0.37
C SER A 32 -5.15 7.72 -0.22
N GLY A 33 -5.61 8.09 0.96
CA GLY A 33 -7.04 8.11 1.28
C GLY A 33 -7.30 8.19 2.78
N ASP A 34 -8.56 7.96 3.16
CA ASP A 34 -8.92 7.80 4.56
C ASP A 34 -8.18 6.59 5.18
N PRO A 35 -7.67 6.70 6.41
CA PRO A 35 -6.97 5.58 7.06
C PRO A 35 -7.78 4.27 7.07
N VAL A 36 -9.09 4.34 7.29
CA VAL A 36 -9.97 3.15 7.33
C VAL A 36 -10.09 2.54 5.94
N ASP A 37 -10.27 3.35 4.91
CA ASP A 37 -10.35 2.88 3.53
C ASP A 37 -9.04 2.22 3.08
N VAL A 38 -7.89 2.82 3.41
CA VAL A 38 -6.56 2.24 3.12
C VAL A 38 -6.39 0.89 3.81
N LEU A 39 -6.78 0.79 5.09
CA LEU A 39 -6.69 -0.46 5.85
C LEU A 39 -7.61 -1.55 5.29
N LEU A 40 -8.86 -1.21 4.96
CA LEU A 40 -9.83 -2.15 4.39
C LEU A 40 -9.39 -2.63 3.01
N TRP A 41 -8.82 -1.77 2.19
CA TRP A 41 -8.24 -2.13 0.90
C TRP A 41 -7.05 -3.08 1.06
N LEU A 42 -6.11 -2.78 1.97
CA LEU A 42 -4.96 -3.63 2.29
C LEU A 42 -5.38 -5.03 2.74
N TRP A 43 -6.43 -5.12 3.55
CA TRP A 43 -6.97 -6.40 4.02
C TRP A 43 -7.95 -7.06 3.05
N ARG A 44 -8.11 -6.50 1.84
CA ARG A 44 -9.02 -7.01 0.81
C ARG A 44 -10.47 -7.12 1.27
N ARG A 45 -10.87 -6.26 2.22
CA ARG A 45 -12.26 -6.14 2.73
C ARG A 45 -12.99 -4.94 2.14
N GLY A 46 -12.28 -4.07 1.42
CA GLY A 46 -12.81 -2.92 0.69
C GLY A 46 -12.23 -2.82 -0.72
N GLY A 47 -12.92 -2.11 -1.60
CA GLY A 47 -12.45 -1.80 -2.95
C GLY A 47 -11.57 -0.54 -2.99
N ALA A 48 -10.87 -0.30 -4.10
CA ALA A 48 -10.03 0.88 -4.29
C ALA A 48 -10.81 2.16 -4.63
N GLY A 49 -12.15 2.12 -4.72
CA GLY A 49 -12.96 3.23 -5.23
C GLY A 49 -12.88 4.53 -4.44
N ASN A 50 -12.48 4.46 -3.16
CA ASN A 50 -12.29 5.62 -2.29
C ASN A 50 -10.82 6.02 -2.14
N LEU A 51 -9.90 5.35 -2.83
CA LEU A 51 -8.47 5.59 -2.75
C LEU A 51 -7.97 6.34 -3.96
N SER A 52 -7.01 7.23 -3.74
CA SER A 52 -6.23 7.85 -4.79
C SER A 52 -4.92 7.09 -4.99
N THR A 53 -4.54 6.84 -6.24
CA THR A 53 -3.30 6.15 -6.59
C THR A 53 -2.49 6.97 -7.58
N THR A 54 -1.18 7.09 -7.35
CA THR A 54 -0.24 7.74 -8.27
C THR A 54 1.00 6.87 -8.48
N GLY A 55 1.74 7.11 -9.57
CA GLY A 55 2.93 6.34 -9.94
C GLY A 55 2.58 5.00 -10.61
N ASP A 56 3.40 3.98 -10.37
CA ASP A 56 3.27 2.68 -11.05
C ASP A 56 2.11 1.83 -10.49
N ALA A 57 1.04 1.71 -11.27
CA ALA A 57 -0.13 0.92 -10.94
C ALA A 57 0.16 -0.60 -10.87
N ALA A 58 1.16 -1.10 -11.58
CA ALA A 58 1.53 -2.51 -11.54
C ALA A 58 2.13 -2.87 -10.17
N LEU A 59 2.91 -1.98 -9.55
CA LEU A 59 3.43 -2.17 -8.20
C LEU A 59 2.32 -2.24 -7.15
N ILE A 60 1.29 -1.40 -7.30
CA ILE A 60 0.12 -1.40 -6.40
C ILE A 60 -0.64 -2.72 -6.52
N ALA A 61 -0.85 -3.22 -7.75
CA ALA A 61 -1.49 -4.51 -8.00
C ALA A 61 -0.68 -5.68 -7.41
N VAL A 62 0.64 -5.72 -7.65
CA VAL A 62 1.54 -6.74 -7.10
C VAL A 62 1.48 -6.76 -5.58
N LEU A 63 1.52 -5.61 -4.92
CA LEU A 63 1.39 -5.52 -3.47
C LEU A 63 0.03 -6.07 -3.00
N HIS A 64 -1.06 -5.67 -3.66
CA HIS A 64 -2.42 -6.11 -3.31
C HIS A 64 -2.63 -7.62 -3.48
N ASP A 65 -1.96 -8.21 -4.47
CA ASP A 65 -1.94 -9.65 -4.71
C ASP A 65 -1.08 -10.40 -3.69
N LEU A 66 0.05 -9.83 -3.27
CA LEU A 66 0.87 -10.40 -2.19
C LEU A 66 0.09 -10.47 -0.87
N MET A 67 -0.73 -9.46 -0.58
CA MET A 67 -1.62 -9.42 0.60
C MET A 67 -2.73 -10.48 0.56
N ALA A 68 -3.00 -11.10 -0.60
CA ALA A 68 -3.99 -12.18 -0.71
C ALA A 68 -3.43 -13.54 -0.26
N LYS A 69 -2.11 -13.69 -0.15
CA LYS A 69 -1.50 -14.95 0.27
C LYS A 69 -1.64 -15.08 1.79
N PRO A 70 -2.18 -16.19 2.31
CA PRO A 70 -2.05 -16.49 3.72
C PRO A 70 -0.55 -16.60 4.02
N THR A 71 -0.08 -15.79 4.96
CA THR A 71 1.26 -15.95 5.55
C THR A 71 1.32 -17.33 6.20
N LEU A 72 2.26 -18.15 5.73
CA LEU A 72 2.62 -19.45 6.30
C LEU A 72 3.18 -19.29 7.72
#